data_AF-A0A4Y9UWD2-F1
#
_entry.id   AF-A0A4Y9UWD2-F1
#
_cell.length_a   1.000
_cell.length_b   1.000
_cell.length_c   1.000
_cell.angle_alpha   90.00
_cell.angle_beta   90.00
_cell.angle_gamma   90.00
#
_symmetry.space_group_name_H-M   'P 1'
#
loop_
_entity.id
_entity.type
_entity.pdbx_description
1 polymer ?
#
loop_
_entity_poly.entity_id
_entity_poly.type
_entity_poly.pdbx_seq_one_letter_code
_entity_poly.pdbx_strand_id
1 'polypeptide(L)'
;MRSKSDKPSENLLDELQTALSHGTVARRVEALRRVTDLFINNAVDYSDEHIRVFDDVFQCLIEQIETSARALLANRLAPIAAAPPRIIRTLALDEVIEVSGPVLSKSERLDEATLIEIARTRGQAHLKAISLRRVLSEALTDVLVARGNEDVVQSTVSNPGAQLSEGSFTDLVTRAERDDDLATCIGLRPDLPRHHYLKLIAKASLSVRRKLETAHPELADEVSSVVQEATHRVRAAAMTRQTEMARALVRSLHEDGRLNEFQVTSFAEQGKFDETNAGLAALAGVAVETAENMMIESRNEGVMVLAKVAGMQWSSVRAIIAMREKLSGGSKTDMLTLRDAYEALRSSTAQQVLRFHRMQQGTTPAA
;
A
#
# COMPACT_ATOMS: atom_id res chain seq x y z
N MET A 1 41.49 71.92 3.66
CA MET A 1 41.17 71.25 4.94
C MET A 1 40.72 69.84 4.60
N ARG A 2 41.33 68.84 5.24
CA ARG A 2 41.24 67.41 4.91
C ARG A 2 39.81 66.88 5.01
N SER A 3 39.43 66.13 3.99
CA SER A 3 38.27 65.25 3.90
C SER A 3 38.26 64.21 5.04
N LYS A 4 37.19 64.22 5.84
CA LYS A 4 36.82 63.14 6.77
C LYS A 4 35.60 62.45 6.17
N SER A 5 35.84 61.43 5.36
CA SER A 5 34.82 60.53 4.85
C SER A 5 35.48 59.18 4.64
N ASP A 6 35.54 58.39 5.71
CA ASP A 6 35.63 56.93 5.72
C ASP A 6 35.90 56.49 7.17
N LYS A 7 35.05 55.59 7.71
CA LYS A 7 35.19 54.73 8.91
C LYS A 7 33.89 54.31 9.66
N PRO A 8 32.73 54.06 9.03
CA PRO A 8 31.66 53.33 9.70
C PRO A 8 31.79 51.79 9.55
N SER A 9 32.33 51.30 8.43
CA SER A 9 32.39 49.86 8.09
C SER A 9 33.49 49.07 8.81
N GLU A 10 34.69 49.65 8.97
CA GLU A 10 35.81 48.99 9.70
C GLU A 10 35.47 48.75 11.18
N ASN A 11 34.83 49.71 11.85
CA ASN A 11 34.45 49.57 13.26
C ASN A 11 33.38 48.50 13.48
N LEU A 12 32.48 48.32 12.50
CA LEU A 12 31.36 47.37 12.64
C LEU A 12 31.84 45.92 12.51
N LEU A 13 32.83 45.66 11.65
CA LEU A 13 33.46 44.34 11.54
C LEU A 13 34.28 44.00 12.78
N ASP A 14 35.07 44.93 13.31
CA ASP A 14 35.84 44.74 14.54
C ASP A 14 34.93 44.57 15.78
N GLU A 15 33.83 45.32 15.85
CA GLU A 15 32.80 45.15 16.90
C GLU A 15 32.10 43.79 16.81
N LEU A 16 31.76 43.33 15.60
CA LEU A 16 31.18 42.01 15.38
C LEU A 16 32.18 40.91 15.77
N GLN A 17 33.44 41.02 15.35
CA GLN A 17 34.47 40.04 15.67
C GLN A 17 34.76 39.97 17.18
N THR A 18 34.74 41.12 17.87
CA THR A 18 34.89 41.19 19.33
C THR A 18 33.67 40.60 20.05
N ALA A 19 32.47 40.91 19.58
CA ALA A 19 31.22 40.37 20.13
C ALA A 19 31.11 38.84 19.96
N LEU A 20 31.73 38.30 18.92
CA LEU A 20 31.76 36.86 18.65
C LEU A 20 32.82 36.14 19.48
N SER A 21 34.05 36.65 19.48
CA SER A 21 35.20 36.02 20.13
C SER A 21 35.14 36.08 21.66
N HIS A 22 34.61 37.16 22.23
CA HIS A 22 34.63 37.43 23.66
C HIS A 22 33.28 37.90 24.25
N GLY A 23 32.21 37.89 23.44
CA GLY A 23 30.89 38.29 23.90
C GLY A 23 30.15 37.19 24.66
N THR A 24 29.23 37.60 25.53
CA THR A 24 28.26 36.69 26.13
C THR A 24 27.29 36.17 25.06
N VAL A 25 26.62 35.06 25.35
CA VAL A 25 25.53 34.49 24.54
C VAL A 25 24.58 35.56 24.00
N ALA A 26 24.09 36.44 24.88
CA ALA A 26 23.18 37.53 24.52
C ALA A 26 23.78 38.52 23.51
N ARG A 27 25.08 38.83 23.61
CA ARG A 27 25.78 39.73 22.67
C ARG A 27 25.93 39.07 21.29
N ARG A 28 26.20 37.77 21.23
CA ARG A 28 26.29 37.01 19.96
C ARG A 28 24.95 36.94 19.25
N VAL A 29 23.86 36.68 19.98
CA VAL A 29 22.50 36.69 19.42
C VAL A 29 22.11 38.07 18.91
N GLU A 30 22.43 39.14 19.64
CA GLU A 30 22.14 40.51 19.21
C GLU A 30 22.96 40.90 17.97
N ALA A 31 24.23 40.51 17.90
CA ALA A 31 25.07 40.71 16.71
C ALA A 31 24.47 40.00 15.48
N LEU A 32 24.10 38.72 15.63
CA LEU A 32 23.43 37.95 14.59
C LEU A 32 22.12 38.61 14.15
N ARG A 33 21.32 39.09 15.10
CA ARG A 33 20.05 39.79 14.81
C ARG A 33 20.29 41.04 13.98
N ARG A 34 21.27 41.87 14.34
CA ARG A 34 21.61 43.10 13.61
C ARG A 34 22.12 42.83 12.19
N VAL A 35 23.01 41.85 12.02
CA VAL A 35 23.52 41.45 10.69
C VAL A 35 22.37 40.90 9.84
N THR A 36 21.49 40.10 10.43
CA THR A 36 20.30 39.58 9.77
C THR A 36 19.35 40.72 9.39
N ASP A 37 19.08 41.67 10.28
CA ASP A 37 18.22 42.84 10.00
C ASP A 37 18.81 43.68 8.84
N LEU A 38 20.12 43.92 8.86
CA LEU A 38 20.83 44.65 7.80
C LEU A 38 20.74 43.94 6.45
N PHE A 39 20.83 42.60 6.45
CA PHE A 39 20.67 41.81 5.25
C PHE A 39 19.23 41.88 4.72
N ILE A 40 18.25 41.62 5.58
CA ILE A 40 16.83 41.52 5.19
C ILE A 40 16.28 42.86 4.68
N ASN A 41 16.63 43.97 5.32
CA ASN A 41 16.09 45.29 4.97
C ASN A 41 16.51 45.78 3.59
N ASN A 42 17.63 45.27 3.04
CA ASN A 42 18.18 45.69 1.75
C ASN A 42 18.38 44.49 0.80
N ALA A 43 17.76 43.34 1.08
CA ALA A 43 18.03 42.07 0.37
C ALA A 43 17.80 42.14 -1.15
N VAL A 44 16.97 43.08 -1.62
CA VAL A 44 16.65 43.27 -3.05
C VAL A 44 17.70 44.13 -3.77
N ASP A 45 18.43 44.98 -3.04
CA ASP A 45 19.36 45.96 -3.61
C ASP A 45 20.82 45.48 -3.60
N TYR A 46 21.10 44.34 -2.97
CA TYR A 46 22.46 43.79 -2.89
C TYR A 46 22.87 43.07 -4.18
N SER A 47 24.10 43.34 -4.63
CA SER A 47 24.76 42.57 -5.69
C SER A 47 25.20 41.20 -5.17
N ASP A 48 25.49 40.27 -6.09
CA ASP A 48 26.03 38.96 -5.75
C ASP A 48 27.33 39.02 -4.93
N GLU A 49 28.15 40.06 -5.14
CA GLU A 49 29.37 40.29 -4.35
C GLU A 49 29.04 40.67 -2.90
N HIS A 50 28.06 41.55 -2.68
CA HIS A 50 27.59 41.89 -1.34
C HIS A 50 27.00 40.66 -0.64
N ILE A 51 26.20 39.86 -1.35
CA ILE A 51 25.60 38.63 -0.82
C ILE A 51 26.69 37.65 -0.38
N ARG A 52 27.79 37.51 -1.12
CA ARG A 52 28.94 36.66 -0.75
C ARG A 52 29.60 37.11 0.56
N VAL A 53 29.79 38.41 0.75
CA VAL A 53 30.36 38.95 1.99
C VAL A 53 29.45 38.65 3.18
N PHE A 54 28.14 38.85 3.03
CA PHE A 54 27.18 38.45 4.07
C PHE A 54 27.21 36.95 4.33
N ASP A 55 27.34 36.12 3.29
CA ASP A 55 27.46 34.66 3.43
C ASP A 55 28.68 34.28 4.29
N ASP A 56 29.84 34.85 4.02
CA ASP A 56 31.07 34.61 4.78
C ASP A 56 30.92 35.04 6.25
N VAL A 57 30.28 36.18 6.49
CA VAL A 57 29.97 36.65 7.85
C VAL A 57 29.03 35.66 8.55
N PHE A 58 27.94 35.23 7.91
CA PHE A 58 27.01 34.27 8.51
C PHE A 58 27.67 32.91 8.81
N GLN A 59 28.60 32.44 7.97
CA GLN A 59 29.36 31.22 8.25
C GLN A 59 30.23 31.35 9.49
N CYS A 60 30.90 32.49 9.68
CA CYS A 60 31.66 32.72 10.90
C CYS A 60 30.74 32.81 12.14
N LEU A 61 29.59 33.46 11.99
CA LEU A 61 28.60 33.60 13.06
C LEU A 61 28.04 32.25 13.51
N ILE A 62 27.74 31.34 12.57
CA ILE A 62 27.00 30.10 12.87
C ILE A 62 27.81 29.11 13.72
N GLU A 63 29.15 29.16 13.63
CA GLU A 63 30.06 28.31 14.41
C GLU A 63 30.06 28.63 15.91
N GLN A 64 29.68 29.86 16.28
CA GLN A 64 29.84 30.37 17.64
C GLN A 64 28.52 30.62 18.39
N ILE A 65 27.38 30.31 17.77
CA ILE A 65 26.04 30.55 18.33
C ILE A 65 25.32 29.25 18.73
N GLU A 66 24.42 29.32 19.70
CA GLU A 66 23.62 28.15 20.08
C GLU A 66 22.57 27.78 19.03
N THR A 67 22.07 26.55 19.13
CA THR A 67 21.01 25.98 18.29
C THR A 67 19.77 26.87 18.20
N SER A 68 19.34 27.50 19.30
CA SER A 68 18.18 28.40 19.30
C SER A 68 18.39 29.64 18.42
N ALA A 69 19.61 30.20 18.42
CA ALA A 69 19.98 31.31 17.55
C ALA A 69 20.10 30.86 16.08
N ARG A 70 20.63 29.65 15.83
CA ARG A 70 20.63 29.05 14.47
C ARG A 70 19.21 28.86 13.93
N ALA A 71 18.29 28.39 14.77
CA ALA A 71 16.88 28.22 14.40
C ALA A 71 16.20 29.56 14.08
N LEU A 72 16.49 30.61 14.85
CA LEU A 72 16.02 31.96 14.54
C LEU A 72 16.55 32.46 13.19
N LEU A 73 17.85 32.28 12.93
CA LEU A 73 18.45 32.64 11.65
C LEU A 73 17.80 31.88 10.48
N ALA A 74 17.63 30.57 10.63
CA ALA A 74 16.99 29.72 9.63
C ALA A 74 15.58 30.20 9.28
N ASN A 75 14.75 30.47 10.30
CA ASN A 75 13.38 30.94 10.08
C ASN A 75 13.32 32.28 9.35
N ARG A 76 14.30 33.16 9.58
CA ARG A 76 14.36 34.48 8.94
C ARG A 76 14.91 34.45 7.53
N LEU A 77 15.92 33.62 7.25
CA LEU A 77 16.53 33.52 5.93
C LEU A 77 15.76 32.59 4.98
N ALA A 78 15.09 31.55 5.49
CA ALA A 78 14.41 30.56 4.67
C ALA A 78 13.43 31.13 3.62
N PRO A 79 12.56 32.13 3.91
CA PRO A 79 11.62 32.65 2.92
C PRO A 79 12.26 33.64 1.91
N ILE A 80 13.54 33.98 2.05
CA ILE A 80 14.18 35.04 1.25
C ILE A 80 14.80 34.43 -0.01
N ALA A 81 14.27 34.82 -1.17
CA ALA A 81 14.77 34.35 -2.46
C ALA A 81 16.24 34.73 -2.72
N ALA A 82 16.67 35.91 -2.24
CA ALA A 82 18.05 36.38 -2.36
C ALA A 82 19.00 35.85 -1.26
N ALA A 83 18.55 34.90 -0.43
CA ALA A 83 19.36 34.43 0.70
C ALA A 83 20.74 33.89 0.26
N PRO A 84 21.79 34.11 1.08
CA PRO A 84 23.13 33.67 0.72
C PRO A 84 23.20 32.13 0.66
N PRO A 85 23.75 31.55 -0.41
CA PRO A 85 23.57 30.12 -0.69
C PRO A 85 24.35 29.20 0.26
N ARG A 86 25.54 29.58 0.74
CA ARG A 86 26.33 28.70 1.61
C ARG A 86 25.68 28.57 2.98
N ILE A 87 25.23 29.67 3.58
CA ILE A 87 24.57 29.62 4.89
C ILE A 87 23.27 28.82 4.84
N ILE A 88 22.50 28.97 3.76
CA ILE A 88 21.30 28.17 3.52
C ILE A 88 21.63 26.68 3.46
N ARG A 89 22.70 26.30 2.74
CA ARG A 89 23.16 24.91 2.70
C ARG A 89 23.62 24.41 4.08
N THR A 90 24.40 25.20 4.82
CA THR A 90 24.86 24.86 6.18
C THR A 90 23.67 24.62 7.12
N LEU A 91 22.68 25.51 7.10
CA LEU A 91 21.47 25.39 7.92
C LEU A 91 20.61 24.19 7.52
N ALA A 92 20.51 23.87 6.23
CA ALA A 92 19.77 22.71 5.76
C ALA A 92 20.41 21.38 6.17
N LEU A 93 21.74 21.34 6.26
CA LEU A 93 22.50 20.16 6.70
C LEU A 93 22.53 19.99 8.22
N ASP A 94 22.01 20.95 9.00
CA ASP A 94 21.94 20.83 10.46
C ASP A 94 21.05 19.65 10.88
N GLU A 95 21.56 18.86 11.83
CA GLU A 95 20.87 17.65 12.33
C GLU A 95 19.61 18.00 13.11
N VAL A 96 19.56 19.19 13.71
CA VAL A 96 18.42 19.67 14.48
C VAL A 96 17.34 20.19 13.53
N ILE A 97 16.17 19.56 13.58
CA ILE A 97 15.04 19.90 12.69
C ILE A 97 14.53 21.33 12.89
N GLU A 98 14.65 21.89 14.09
CA GLU A 98 14.25 23.28 14.36
C GLU A 98 15.09 24.29 13.55
N VAL A 99 16.31 23.89 13.16
CA VAL A 99 17.22 24.69 12.33
C VAL A 99 17.01 24.37 10.85
N SER A 100 17.06 23.10 10.46
CA SER A 100 17.00 22.71 9.04
C SER A 100 15.59 22.75 8.47
N GLY A 101 14.55 22.49 9.26
CA GLY A 101 13.15 22.39 8.83
C GLY A 101 12.61 23.61 8.07
N PRO A 102 12.78 24.85 8.58
CA PRO A 102 12.37 26.06 7.87
C PRO A 102 13.03 26.19 6.50
N VAL A 103 14.33 25.86 6.41
CA VAL A 103 15.11 25.98 5.18
C VAL A 103 14.68 24.91 4.17
N LEU A 104 14.53 23.66 4.62
CA LEU A 104 14.09 22.54 3.79
C LEU A 104 12.70 22.76 3.20
N SER A 105 11.77 23.35 3.96
CA SER A 105 10.38 23.57 3.53
C SER A 105 10.19 24.82 2.68
N LYS A 106 10.89 25.93 2.97
CA LYS A 106 10.58 27.26 2.38
C LYS A 106 11.65 27.79 1.44
N SER A 107 12.91 27.36 1.55
CA SER A 107 14.00 27.98 0.80
C SER A 107 14.05 27.51 -0.65
N GLU A 108 13.95 28.45 -1.59
CA GLU A 108 14.14 28.22 -3.03
C GLU A 108 15.62 28.20 -3.45
N ARG A 109 16.55 28.50 -2.53
CA ARG A 109 17.99 28.57 -2.80
C ARG A 109 18.74 27.25 -2.65
N LEU A 110 18.10 26.23 -2.09
CA LEU A 110 18.68 24.90 -2.00
C LEU A 110 18.67 24.20 -3.37
N ASP A 111 19.81 23.65 -3.73
CA ASP A 111 19.96 22.81 -4.91
C ASP A 111 19.31 21.43 -4.69
N GLU A 112 18.81 20.87 -5.78
CA GLU A 112 18.12 19.59 -5.77
C GLU A 112 19.02 18.44 -5.28
N ALA A 113 20.30 18.44 -5.64
CA ALA A 113 21.25 17.41 -5.22
C ALA A 113 21.38 17.37 -3.69
N THR A 114 21.50 18.53 -3.04
CA THR A 114 21.49 18.63 -1.57
C THR A 114 20.17 18.14 -0.96
N LEU A 115 19.02 18.48 -1.55
CA LEU A 115 17.71 17.99 -1.06
C LEU A 115 17.60 16.47 -1.12
N ILE A 116 18.05 15.86 -2.22
CA ILE A 116 18.08 14.40 -2.39
C ILE A 116 19.04 13.75 -1.39
N GLU A 117 20.22 14.33 -1.19
CA GLU A 117 21.19 13.85 -0.19
C GLU A 117 20.57 13.83 1.22
N ILE A 118 19.91 14.91 1.62
CA ILE A 118 19.24 15.04 2.91
C ILE A 118 18.09 14.04 3.02
N ALA A 119 17.26 13.90 1.97
CA ALA A 119 16.16 12.94 1.94
C ALA A 119 16.63 11.48 2.06
N ARG A 120 17.84 11.16 1.58
CA ARG A 120 18.43 9.81 1.70
C ARG A 120 19.07 9.54 3.06
N THR A 121 19.62 10.56 3.71
CA THR A 121 20.47 10.39 4.91
C THR A 121 19.77 10.76 6.22
N ARG A 122 18.90 11.77 6.25
CA ARG A 122 18.34 12.36 7.49
C ARG A 122 17.05 11.70 7.99
N GLY A 123 16.56 12.08 9.17
CA GLY A 123 15.39 11.44 9.81
C GLY A 123 14.04 11.82 9.19
N GLN A 124 12.97 11.14 9.63
CA GLN A 124 11.60 11.35 9.12
C GLN A 124 11.11 12.80 9.24
N ALA A 125 11.55 13.54 10.27
CA ALA A 125 11.21 14.94 10.45
C ALA A 125 11.76 15.83 9.32
N HIS A 126 12.97 15.56 8.83
CA HIS A 126 13.57 16.26 7.68
C HIS A 126 12.83 15.92 6.39
N LEU A 127 12.46 14.65 6.19
CA LEU A 127 11.69 14.22 5.02
C LEU A 127 10.33 14.93 4.99
N LYS A 128 9.66 15.06 6.15
CA LYS A 128 8.39 15.79 6.29
C LYS A 128 8.57 17.28 6.00
N ALA A 129 9.68 17.89 6.40
CA ALA A 129 9.97 19.28 6.04
C ALA A 129 10.16 19.45 4.53
N ILE A 130 10.82 18.49 3.87
CA ILE A 130 11.00 18.50 2.41
C ILE A 130 9.66 18.32 1.69
N SER A 131 8.78 17.42 2.15
CA SER A 131 7.48 17.16 1.49
C SER A 131 6.54 18.36 1.46
N LEU A 132 6.75 19.34 2.33
CA LEU A 132 5.98 20.59 2.42
C LEU A 132 6.40 21.67 1.41
N ARG A 133 7.46 21.45 0.62
CA ARG A 133 7.87 22.40 -0.43
C ARG A 133 6.79 22.54 -1.49
N ARG A 134 6.68 23.70 -2.12
CA ARG A 134 5.66 23.96 -3.18
C ARG A 134 5.80 23.04 -4.40
N VAL A 135 7.03 22.70 -4.78
CA VAL A 135 7.33 21.88 -5.96
C VAL A 135 8.30 20.79 -5.53
N LEU A 136 7.99 19.54 -5.91
CA LEU A 136 8.86 18.38 -5.70
C LEU A 136 9.08 17.70 -7.04
N SER A 137 10.35 17.48 -7.39
CA SER A 137 10.73 16.72 -8.58
C SER A 137 10.50 15.23 -8.38
N GLU A 138 10.40 14.52 -9.49
CA GLU A 138 10.21 13.07 -9.55
C GLU A 138 11.28 12.30 -8.73
N ALA A 139 12.55 12.67 -8.88
CA ALA A 139 13.64 12.04 -8.15
C ALA A 139 13.54 12.23 -6.63
N LEU A 140 13.01 13.37 -6.19
CA LEU A 140 12.85 13.68 -4.77
C LEU A 140 11.62 12.97 -4.18
N THR A 141 10.50 12.96 -4.90
CA THR A 141 9.30 12.24 -4.48
C THR A 141 9.54 10.75 -4.38
N ASP A 142 10.33 10.17 -5.29
CA ASP A 142 10.67 8.73 -5.24
C ASP A 142 11.38 8.37 -3.93
N VAL A 143 12.33 9.21 -3.50
CA VAL A 143 13.01 9.02 -2.22
C VAL A 143 12.05 9.19 -1.04
N LEU A 144 11.16 10.19 -1.09
CA LEU A 144 10.16 10.44 -0.05
C LEU A 144 9.15 9.30 0.08
N VAL A 145 8.67 8.75 -1.05
CA VAL A 145 7.72 7.62 -1.06
C VAL A 145 8.40 6.34 -0.62
N ALA A 146 9.62 6.07 -1.08
CA ALA A 146 10.35 4.86 -0.74
C ALA A 146 10.70 4.78 0.76
N ARG A 147 11.18 5.89 1.34
CA ARG A 147 11.73 5.92 2.71
C ARG A 147 10.83 6.57 3.76
N GLY A 148 9.86 7.37 3.34
CA GLY A 148 8.95 8.08 4.21
C GLY A 148 8.04 7.15 5.02
N ASN A 149 7.73 7.57 6.23
CA ASN A 149 6.61 7.03 6.99
C ASN A 149 5.27 7.57 6.46
N GLU A 150 4.17 7.12 7.06
CA GLU A 150 2.79 7.48 6.68
C GLU A 150 2.59 8.99 6.56
N ASP A 151 3.00 9.77 7.58
CA ASP A 151 2.98 11.24 7.57
C ASP A 151 3.68 11.86 6.35
N VAL A 152 4.89 11.40 6.04
CA VAL A 152 5.70 11.94 4.94
C VAL A 152 5.05 11.60 3.60
N VAL A 153 4.60 10.35 3.44
CA VAL A 153 3.96 9.88 2.22
C VAL A 153 2.65 10.63 1.98
N GLN A 154 1.81 10.76 3.00
CA GLN A 154 0.55 11.50 2.92
C GLN A 154 0.78 12.98 2.59
N SER A 155 1.78 13.62 3.22
CA SER A 155 2.16 15.00 2.91
C SER A 155 2.68 15.14 1.47
N THR A 156 3.40 14.15 0.95
CA THR A 156 3.96 14.16 -0.41
C THR A 156 2.85 13.97 -1.44
N VAL A 157 1.90 13.06 -1.21
CA VAL A 157 0.78 12.81 -2.13
C VAL A 157 -0.21 13.98 -2.15
N SER A 158 -0.47 14.58 -0.99
CA SER A 158 -1.38 15.74 -0.86
C SER A 158 -0.81 17.02 -1.48
N ASN A 159 0.46 17.01 -1.86
CA ASN A 159 1.13 18.14 -2.49
C ASN A 159 0.81 18.19 -4.00
N PRO A 160 0.07 19.21 -4.49
CA PRO A 160 -0.30 19.31 -5.91
C PRO A 160 0.90 19.55 -6.83
N GLY A 161 2.01 20.10 -6.30
CA GLY A 161 3.23 20.37 -7.06
C GLY A 161 4.25 19.24 -7.02
N ALA A 162 3.92 18.11 -6.40
CA ALA A 162 4.77 16.93 -6.44
C ALA A 162 4.66 16.24 -7.79
N GLN A 163 5.76 15.87 -8.43
CA GLN A 163 5.74 15.06 -9.65
C GLN A 163 6.00 13.61 -9.26
N LEU A 164 5.08 12.68 -9.53
CA LEU A 164 5.24 11.28 -9.15
C LEU A 164 5.64 10.42 -10.35
N SER A 165 6.65 9.57 -10.17
CA SER A 165 7.01 8.55 -11.17
C SER A 165 6.00 7.39 -11.19
N GLU A 166 6.03 6.62 -12.27
CA GLU A 166 5.34 5.30 -12.36
C GLU A 166 5.73 4.36 -11.20
N GLY A 167 7.01 4.35 -10.83
CA GLY A 167 7.50 3.57 -9.70
C GLY A 167 6.87 4.02 -8.37
N SER A 168 6.85 5.34 -8.15
CA SER A 168 6.19 5.95 -6.99
C SER A 168 4.71 5.61 -6.91
N PHE A 169 3.97 5.70 -8.02
CA PHE A 169 2.55 5.31 -8.02
C PHE A 169 2.34 3.84 -7.67
N THR A 170 3.20 2.95 -8.17
CA THR A 170 3.14 1.52 -7.83
C THR A 170 3.35 1.27 -6.34
N ASP A 171 4.34 1.94 -5.74
CA ASP A 171 4.64 1.84 -4.31
C ASP A 171 3.53 2.45 -3.44
N LEU A 172 2.97 3.58 -3.88
CA LEU A 172 1.85 4.26 -3.23
C LEU A 172 0.59 3.40 -3.21
N VAL A 173 0.22 2.80 -4.35
CA VAL A 173 -0.94 1.89 -4.43
C VAL A 173 -0.76 0.67 -3.52
N THR A 174 0.47 0.18 -3.37
CA THR A 174 0.78 -0.96 -2.48
C THR A 174 0.67 -0.56 -1.00
N ARG A 175 1.11 0.66 -0.63
CA ARG A 175 0.96 1.20 0.74
C ARG A 175 -0.49 1.51 1.08
N ALA A 176 -1.24 2.05 0.12
CA ALA A 176 -2.66 2.41 0.26
C ALA A 176 -3.59 1.22 0.54
N GLU A 177 -3.11 -0.03 0.40
CA GLU A 177 -3.87 -1.22 0.80
C GLU A 177 -4.20 -1.27 2.30
N ARG A 178 -3.39 -0.59 3.13
CA ARG A 178 -3.53 -0.59 4.60
C ARG A 178 -3.90 0.77 5.17
N ASP A 179 -3.97 1.80 4.33
CA ASP A 179 -4.21 3.18 4.71
C ASP A 179 -5.29 3.79 3.79
N ASP A 180 -6.50 3.88 4.34
CA ASP A 180 -7.68 4.41 3.66
C ASP A 180 -7.56 5.91 3.36
N ASP A 181 -6.84 6.66 4.20
CA ASP A 181 -6.67 8.10 4.02
C ASP A 181 -5.70 8.36 2.87
N LEU A 182 -4.59 7.63 2.81
CA LEU A 182 -3.66 7.65 1.68
C LEU A 182 -4.35 7.21 0.39
N ALA A 183 -5.16 6.14 0.42
CA ALA A 183 -5.92 5.70 -0.74
C ALA A 183 -6.86 6.79 -1.27
N THR A 184 -7.51 7.53 -0.37
CA THR A 184 -8.36 8.67 -0.73
C THR A 184 -7.53 9.80 -1.36
N CYS A 185 -6.38 10.16 -0.76
CA CYS A 185 -5.49 11.20 -1.28
C CYS A 185 -4.96 10.88 -2.69
N ILE A 186 -4.52 9.63 -2.93
CA ILE A 186 -4.03 9.18 -4.24
C ILE A 186 -5.15 9.19 -5.28
N GLY A 187 -6.34 8.68 -4.91
CA GLY A 187 -7.44 8.53 -5.86
C GLY A 187 -8.11 9.85 -6.28
N LEU A 188 -7.94 10.93 -5.52
CA LEU A 188 -8.42 12.27 -5.88
C LEU A 188 -7.45 13.06 -6.79
N ARG A 189 -6.28 12.48 -7.07
CA ARG A 189 -5.22 13.17 -7.81
C ARG A 189 -5.47 13.11 -9.32
N PRO A 190 -5.45 14.24 -10.04
CA PRO A 190 -5.80 14.28 -11.45
C PRO A 190 -4.71 13.67 -12.38
N ASP A 191 -3.49 13.53 -11.89
CA ASP A 191 -2.33 13.00 -12.60
C ASP A 191 -2.19 11.47 -12.48
N LEU A 192 -3.09 10.80 -11.75
CA LEU A 192 -3.04 9.35 -11.54
C LEU A 192 -3.37 8.58 -12.84
N PRO A 193 -2.45 7.74 -13.36
CA PRO A 193 -2.73 6.92 -14.52
C PRO A 193 -3.90 5.94 -14.30
N ARG A 194 -4.74 5.76 -15.33
CA ARG A 194 -5.96 4.91 -15.29
C ARG A 194 -5.71 3.51 -14.71
N HIS A 195 -4.61 2.86 -15.10
CA HIS A 195 -4.32 1.50 -14.65
C HIS A 195 -3.98 1.43 -13.15
N HIS A 196 -3.32 2.46 -12.60
CA HIS A 196 -3.08 2.57 -11.15
C HIS A 196 -4.36 2.89 -10.38
N TYR A 197 -5.23 3.73 -10.93
CA TYR A 197 -6.55 4.01 -10.35
C TYR A 197 -7.40 2.74 -10.23
N LEU A 198 -7.48 1.92 -11.29
CA LEU A 198 -8.20 0.64 -11.25
C LEU A 198 -7.59 -0.33 -10.23
N LYS A 199 -6.26 -0.39 -10.14
CA LYS A 199 -5.55 -1.23 -9.16
C LYS A 199 -5.81 -0.77 -7.72
N LEU A 200 -5.85 0.54 -7.48
CA LEU A 200 -6.20 1.14 -6.20
C LEU A 200 -7.61 0.75 -5.80
N ILE A 201 -8.58 0.93 -6.69
CA ILE A 201 -10.00 0.62 -6.42
C ILE A 201 -10.23 -0.87 -6.16
N ALA A 202 -9.58 -1.75 -6.93
CA ALA A 202 -9.67 -3.19 -6.73
C ALA A 202 -9.26 -3.60 -5.29
N LYS A 203 -8.36 -2.84 -4.66
CA LYS A 203 -7.82 -3.11 -3.32
C LYS A 203 -8.39 -2.21 -2.22
N ALA A 204 -8.99 -1.08 -2.58
CA ALA A 204 -9.52 -0.10 -1.65
C ALA A 204 -10.72 -0.64 -0.85
N SER A 205 -10.90 -0.11 0.36
CA SER A 205 -12.07 -0.35 1.19
C SER A 205 -13.35 0.22 0.57
N LEU A 206 -14.52 -0.27 1.01
CA LEU A 206 -15.82 0.19 0.53
C LEU A 206 -16.04 1.70 0.79
N SER A 207 -15.51 2.24 1.88
CA SER A 207 -15.56 3.66 2.23
C SER A 207 -14.78 4.51 1.24
N VAL A 208 -13.56 4.10 0.91
CA VAL A 208 -12.70 4.81 -0.06
C VAL A 208 -13.32 4.74 -1.45
N ARG A 209 -13.82 3.57 -1.87
CA ARG A 209 -14.48 3.39 -3.17
C ARG A 209 -15.62 4.37 -3.39
N ARG A 210 -16.54 4.50 -2.44
CA ARG A 210 -17.67 5.45 -2.54
C ARG A 210 -17.20 6.90 -2.69
N LYS A 211 -16.15 7.30 -1.96
CA LYS A 211 -15.58 8.65 -2.07
C LYS A 211 -14.99 8.88 -3.47
N LEU A 212 -14.27 7.90 -4.01
CA LEU A 212 -13.65 7.98 -5.33
C LEU A 212 -14.66 7.92 -6.48
N GLU A 213 -15.71 7.11 -6.37
CA GLU A 213 -16.83 7.05 -7.32
C GLU A 213 -17.60 8.38 -7.36
N THR A 214 -17.75 9.04 -6.22
CA THR A 214 -18.39 10.37 -6.15
C THR A 214 -17.53 11.44 -6.81
N ALA A 215 -16.21 11.35 -6.70
CA ALA A 215 -15.27 12.30 -7.30
C ALA A 215 -15.07 12.08 -8.80
N HIS A 216 -15.17 10.85 -9.29
CA HIS A 216 -14.96 10.48 -10.70
C HIS A 216 -16.10 9.60 -11.23
N PRO A 217 -17.31 10.16 -11.44
CA PRO A 217 -18.48 9.41 -11.89
C PRO A 217 -18.31 8.79 -13.29
N GLU A 218 -17.41 9.33 -14.12
CA GLU A 218 -17.15 8.84 -15.48
C GLU A 218 -16.48 7.45 -15.53
N LEU A 219 -15.84 7.03 -14.43
CA LEU A 219 -15.16 5.74 -14.33
C LEU A 219 -15.97 4.68 -13.56
N ALA A 220 -17.18 5.02 -13.09
CA ALA A 220 -17.97 4.19 -12.18
C ALA A 220 -18.36 2.81 -12.76
N ASP A 221 -18.72 2.75 -14.04
CA ASP A 221 -19.12 1.48 -14.69
C ASP A 221 -17.94 0.51 -14.82
N GLU A 222 -16.75 1.03 -15.15
CA GLU A 222 -15.53 0.23 -15.23
C GLU A 222 -15.03 -0.21 -13.85
N VAL A 223 -15.15 0.67 -12.86
CA VAL A 223 -14.87 0.36 -11.45
C VAL A 223 -15.72 -0.82 -10.98
N SER A 224 -17.02 -0.84 -11.28
CA SER A 224 -17.90 -1.96 -10.95
C SER A 224 -17.42 -3.28 -11.56
N SER A 225 -17.03 -3.27 -12.84
CA SER A 225 -16.54 -4.47 -13.54
C SER A 225 -15.21 -5.01 -12.96
N VAL A 226 -14.25 -4.12 -12.66
CA VAL A 226 -12.94 -4.51 -12.09
C VAL A 226 -13.09 -4.97 -10.65
N VAL A 227 -13.98 -4.35 -9.86
CA VAL A 227 -14.31 -4.81 -8.52
C VAL A 227 -14.96 -6.19 -8.56
N GLN A 228 -15.83 -6.45 -9.53
CA GLN A 228 -16.45 -7.76 -9.72
C GLN A 228 -15.42 -8.83 -10.11
N GLU A 229 -14.47 -8.52 -11.00
CA GLU A 229 -13.36 -9.44 -11.31
C GLU A 229 -12.42 -9.66 -10.12
N ALA A 230 -12.05 -8.61 -9.38
CA ALA A 230 -11.16 -8.71 -8.23
C ALA A 230 -11.79 -9.53 -7.11
N THR A 231 -13.08 -9.30 -6.83
CA THR A 231 -13.83 -10.12 -5.86
C THR A 231 -13.96 -11.57 -6.34
N HIS A 232 -14.15 -11.82 -7.64
CA HIS A 232 -14.17 -13.17 -8.19
C HIS A 232 -12.80 -13.87 -8.06
N ARG A 233 -11.69 -13.15 -8.28
CA ARG A 233 -10.32 -13.69 -8.09
C ARG A 233 -9.98 -13.96 -6.64
N VAL A 234 -10.34 -13.05 -5.72
CA VAL A 234 -10.15 -13.26 -4.27
C VAL A 234 -10.99 -14.44 -3.79
N ARG A 235 -12.24 -14.55 -4.27
CA ARG A 235 -13.13 -15.68 -3.95
C ARG A 235 -12.58 -16.99 -4.52
N ALA A 236 -12.10 -17.03 -5.76
CA ALA A 236 -11.48 -18.21 -6.35
C ALA A 236 -10.19 -18.63 -5.60
N ALA A 237 -9.32 -17.67 -5.23
CA ALA A 237 -8.09 -17.96 -4.49
C ALA A 237 -8.35 -18.41 -3.04
N ALA A 238 -9.37 -17.85 -2.37
CA ALA A 238 -9.81 -18.28 -1.05
C ALA A 238 -10.45 -19.68 -1.10
N MET A 239 -11.27 -19.96 -2.11
CA MET A 239 -11.81 -21.30 -2.38
C MET A 239 -10.66 -22.30 -2.56
N THR A 240 -9.65 -21.99 -3.36
CA THR A 240 -8.51 -22.89 -3.61
C THR A 240 -7.79 -23.30 -2.31
N ARG A 241 -7.52 -22.35 -1.40
CA ARG A 241 -6.87 -22.64 -0.10
C ARG A 241 -7.75 -23.47 0.83
N GLN A 242 -9.05 -23.19 0.87
CA GLN A 242 -9.99 -23.92 1.72
C GLN A 242 -10.22 -25.35 1.19
N THR A 243 -10.28 -25.52 -0.13
CA THR A 243 -10.33 -26.82 -0.80
C THR A 243 -9.05 -27.64 -0.57
N GLU A 244 -7.88 -27.02 -0.56
CA GLU A 244 -6.61 -27.70 -0.22
C GLU A 244 -6.58 -28.19 1.23
N MET A 245 -7.01 -27.36 2.19
CA MET A 245 -7.10 -27.73 3.60
C MET A 245 -8.11 -28.86 3.82
N ALA A 246 -9.27 -28.80 3.16
CA ALA A 246 -10.30 -29.84 3.19
C ALA A 246 -9.77 -31.18 2.63
N ARG A 247 -9.06 -31.14 1.49
CA ARG A 247 -8.43 -32.33 0.88
C ARG A 247 -7.34 -32.91 1.79
N ALA A 248 -6.54 -32.08 2.45
CA ALA A 248 -5.50 -32.53 3.38
C ALA A 248 -6.10 -33.20 4.64
N LEU A 249 -7.15 -32.60 5.22
CA LEU A 249 -7.85 -33.15 6.38
C LEU A 249 -8.43 -34.54 6.07
N VAL A 250 -9.13 -34.68 4.94
CA VAL A 250 -9.73 -35.95 4.55
C VAL A 250 -8.67 -37.01 4.24
N ARG A 251 -7.55 -36.61 3.61
CA ARG A 251 -6.44 -37.54 3.34
C ARG A 251 -5.85 -38.10 4.64
N SER A 252 -5.60 -37.23 5.63
CA SER A 252 -5.14 -37.66 6.96
C SER A 252 -6.14 -38.61 7.63
N LEU A 253 -7.45 -38.32 7.56
CA LEU A 253 -8.49 -39.20 8.11
C LEU A 253 -8.57 -40.55 7.39
N HIS A 254 -8.27 -40.58 6.09
CA HIS A 254 -8.25 -41.81 5.29
C HIS A 254 -7.01 -42.66 5.60
N GLU A 255 -5.83 -42.05 5.69
CA GLU A 255 -4.58 -42.72 6.07
C GLU A 255 -4.64 -43.30 7.48
N ASP A 256 -5.30 -42.60 8.42
CA ASP A 256 -5.54 -43.08 9.78
C ASP A 256 -6.64 -44.17 9.87
N GLY A 257 -7.28 -44.51 8.75
CA GLY A 257 -8.39 -45.48 8.70
C GLY A 257 -9.66 -45.02 9.42
N ARG A 258 -9.76 -43.73 9.73
CA ARG A 258 -10.89 -43.14 10.48
C ARG A 258 -12.00 -42.62 9.58
N LEU A 259 -11.72 -42.43 8.29
CA LEU A 259 -12.71 -42.00 7.32
C LEU A 259 -13.76 -43.10 7.11
N ASN A 260 -15.00 -42.80 7.51
CA ASN A 260 -16.13 -43.69 7.36
C ASN A 260 -17.36 -42.93 6.86
N GLU A 261 -18.42 -43.67 6.52
CA GLU A 261 -19.68 -43.10 6.05
C GLU A 261 -20.22 -42.02 7.00
N PHE A 262 -20.14 -42.25 8.32
CA PHE A 262 -20.63 -41.31 9.33
C PHE A 262 -19.94 -39.94 9.27
N GLN A 263 -18.61 -39.92 9.05
CA GLN A 263 -17.86 -38.66 8.91
C GLN A 263 -18.25 -37.89 7.66
N VAL A 264 -18.40 -38.58 6.52
CA VAL A 264 -18.84 -37.95 5.26
C VAL A 264 -20.25 -37.38 5.41
N THR A 265 -21.16 -38.10 6.07
CA THR A 265 -22.50 -37.61 6.39
C THR A 265 -22.46 -36.39 7.30
N SER A 266 -21.60 -36.39 8.32
CA SER A 266 -21.43 -35.23 9.21
C SER A 266 -20.90 -34.00 8.47
N PHE A 267 -19.97 -34.17 7.53
CA PHE A 267 -19.51 -33.08 6.67
C PHE A 267 -20.63 -32.54 5.78
N ALA A 268 -21.46 -33.42 5.20
CA ALA A 268 -22.60 -33.02 4.40
C ALA A 268 -23.65 -32.25 5.22
N GLU A 269 -23.98 -32.71 6.43
CA GLU A 269 -24.92 -32.03 7.33
C GLU A 269 -24.42 -30.65 7.76
N GLN A 270 -23.10 -30.49 7.94
CA GLN A 270 -22.43 -29.21 8.24
C GLN A 270 -22.30 -28.28 7.01
N GLY A 271 -22.69 -28.72 5.81
CA GLY A 271 -22.59 -27.93 4.59
C GLY A 271 -21.16 -27.79 4.04
N LYS A 272 -20.24 -28.67 4.48
CA LYS A 272 -18.84 -28.70 4.07
C LYS A 272 -18.66 -29.47 2.77
N PHE A 273 -18.87 -28.80 1.63
CA PHE A 273 -18.87 -29.43 0.30
C PHE A 273 -17.51 -30.05 -0.06
N ASP A 274 -16.42 -29.32 0.14
CA ASP A 274 -15.08 -29.75 -0.27
C ASP A 274 -14.63 -31.00 0.50
N GLU A 275 -14.89 -31.04 1.82
CA GLU A 275 -14.63 -32.19 2.69
C GLU A 275 -15.53 -33.38 2.35
N THR A 276 -16.80 -33.14 2.02
CA THR A 276 -17.73 -34.19 1.59
C THR A 276 -17.30 -34.81 0.27
N ASN A 277 -16.92 -33.98 -0.70
CA ASN A 277 -16.45 -34.43 -2.02
C ASN A 277 -15.14 -35.21 -1.91
N ALA A 278 -14.16 -34.69 -1.19
CA ALA A 278 -12.90 -35.40 -0.95
C ALA A 278 -13.13 -36.72 -0.20
N GLY A 279 -14.05 -36.75 0.78
CA GLY A 279 -14.40 -37.95 1.53
C GLY A 279 -15.07 -39.01 0.66
N LEU A 280 -16.02 -38.60 -0.17
CA LEU A 280 -16.71 -39.47 -1.10
C LEU A 280 -15.75 -40.04 -2.16
N ALA A 281 -14.81 -39.21 -2.66
CA ALA A 281 -13.79 -39.64 -3.61
C ALA A 281 -12.87 -40.72 -3.00
N ALA A 282 -12.42 -40.53 -1.76
CA ALA A 282 -11.58 -41.48 -1.04
C ALA A 282 -12.31 -42.81 -0.78
N LEU A 283 -13.59 -42.78 -0.37
CA LEU A 283 -14.38 -44.00 -0.14
C LEU A 283 -14.74 -44.74 -1.44
N ALA A 284 -15.01 -44.02 -2.53
CA ALA A 284 -15.30 -44.61 -3.84
C ALA A 284 -14.03 -45.02 -4.63
N GLY A 285 -12.83 -44.68 -4.11
CA GLY A 285 -11.55 -44.97 -4.76
C GLY A 285 -11.39 -44.29 -6.12
N VAL A 286 -11.88 -43.06 -6.26
CA VAL A 286 -11.79 -42.23 -7.47
C VAL A 286 -10.94 -40.98 -7.20
N ALA A 287 -10.42 -40.35 -8.26
CA ALA A 287 -9.76 -39.06 -8.14
C ALA A 287 -10.76 -37.98 -7.65
N VAL A 288 -10.30 -37.05 -6.82
CA VAL A 288 -11.15 -35.99 -6.23
C VAL A 288 -11.78 -35.13 -7.32
N GLU A 289 -11.06 -34.86 -8.41
CA GLU A 289 -11.55 -34.12 -9.58
C GLU A 289 -12.71 -34.84 -10.29
N THR A 290 -12.64 -36.16 -10.41
CA THR A 290 -13.73 -36.97 -10.99
C THR A 290 -14.98 -36.89 -10.12
N ALA A 291 -14.82 -36.99 -8.80
CA ALA A 291 -15.93 -36.87 -7.87
C ALA A 291 -16.52 -35.45 -7.87
N GLU A 292 -15.69 -34.43 -7.97
CA GLU A 292 -16.10 -33.01 -8.01
C GLU A 292 -16.98 -32.73 -9.21
N ASN A 293 -16.58 -33.20 -10.40
CA ASN A 293 -17.36 -33.06 -11.62
C ASN A 293 -18.75 -33.72 -11.48
N MET A 294 -18.79 -34.96 -10.98
CA MET A 294 -20.06 -35.69 -10.77
C MET A 294 -20.93 -35.10 -9.65
N MET A 295 -20.34 -34.38 -8.69
CA MET A 295 -21.05 -33.67 -7.62
C MET A 295 -21.63 -32.33 -8.09
N ILE A 296 -20.98 -31.67 -9.04
CA ILE A 296 -21.43 -30.39 -9.60
C ILE A 296 -22.50 -30.61 -10.68
N GLU A 297 -22.42 -31.69 -11.45
CA GLU A 297 -23.38 -32.06 -12.50
C GLU A 297 -24.83 -31.95 -12.05
N SER A 298 -25.68 -31.30 -12.86
CA SER A 298 -27.08 -30.97 -12.52
C SER A 298 -27.92 -32.17 -12.06
N ARG A 299 -27.61 -33.38 -12.56
CA ARG A 299 -28.35 -34.62 -12.28
C ARG A 299 -27.84 -35.32 -11.01
N ASN A 300 -28.77 -35.74 -10.15
CA ASN A 300 -28.44 -36.49 -8.92
C ASN A 300 -27.91 -37.92 -9.18
N GLU A 301 -27.98 -38.41 -10.42
CA GLU A 301 -27.52 -39.74 -10.82
C GLU A 301 -26.02 -39.94 -10.57
N GLY A 302 -25.18 -38.94 -10.82
CA GLY A 302 -23.73 -39.02 -10.59
C GLY A 302 -23.38 -39.25 -9.11
N VAL A 303 -24.00 -38.48 -8.23
CA VAL A 303 -23.83 -38.61 -6.77
C VAL A 303 -24.33 -39.97 -6.26
N MET A 304 -25.46 -40.45 -6.79
CA MET A 304 -26.01 -41.77 -6.46
C MET A 304 -25.04 -42.89 -6.88
N VAL A 305 -24.43 -42.80 -8.05
CA VAL A 305 -23.44 -43.78 -8.51
C VAL A 305 -22.20 -43.78 -7.60
N LEU A 306 -21.67 -42.61 -7.25
CA LEU A 306 -20.51 -42.49 -6.35
C LEU A 306 -20.82 -43.05 -4.96
N ALA A 307 -21.96 -42.66 -4.38
CA ALA A 307 -22.38 -43.13 -3.07
C ALA A 307 -22.62 -44.64 -3.04
N LYS A 308 -23.13 -45.22 -4.13
CA LYS A 308 -23.33 -46.67 -4.25
C LYS A 308 -22.01 -47.43 -4.28
N VAL A 309 -21.00 -46.91 -4.97
CA VAL A 309 -19.66 -47.51 -5.00
C VAL A 309 -18.93 -47.34 -3.67
N ALA A 310 -19.12 -46.21 -2.99
CA ALA A 310 -18.66 -45.99 -1.62
C ALA A 310 -19.41 -46.83 -0.57
N GLY A 311 -20.44 -47.59 -0.96
CA GLY A 311 -21.19 -48.49 -0.07
C GLY A 311 -22.13 -47.77 0.90
N MET A 312 -22.53 -46.52 0.61
CA MET A 312 -23.29 -45.69 1.53
C MET A 312 -24.78 -46.08 1.61
N GLN A 313 -25.37 -45.88 2.78
CA GLN A 313 -26.81 -46.00 3.00
C GLN A 313 -27.57 -44.78 2.49
N TRP A 314 -28.86 -44.97 2.20
CA TRP A 314 -29.74 -43.92 1.68
C TRP A 314 -29.82 -42.67 2.59
N SER A 315 -29.75 -42.85 3.92
CA SER A 315 -29.73 -41.76 4.89
C SER A 315 -28.59 -40.76 4.64
N SER A 316 -27.40 -41.27 4.33
CA SER A 316 -26.20 -40.50 4.04
C SER A 316 -26.26 -39.87 2.65
N VAL A 317 -26.75 -40.61 1.64
CA VAL A 317 -26.97 -40.07 0.29
C VAL A 317 -27.95 -38.89 0.31
N ARG A 318 -29.03 -39.01 1.09
CA ARG A 318 -30.00 -37.93 1.29
C ARG A 318 -29.34 -36.68 1.90
N ALA A 319 -28.43 -36.83 2.85
CA ALA A 319 -27.71 -35.69 3.44
C ALA A 319 -26.84 -34.96 2.40
N ILE A 320 -26.16 -35.72 1.54
CA ILE A 320 -25.33 -35.17 0.45
C ILE A 320 -26.20 -34.44 -0.58
N ILE A 321 -27.32 -35.02 -1.00
CA ILE A 321 -28.25 -34.39 -1.96
C ILE A 321 -28.86 -33.11 -1.35
N ALA A 322 -29.28 -33.15 -0.08
CA ALA A 322 -29.82 -31.98 0.61
C ALA A 322 -28.79 -30.84 0.74
N MET A 323 -27.52 -31.17 0.96
CA MET A 323 -26.43 -30.19 0.99
C MET A 323 -26.21 -29.56 -0.40
N ARG A 324 -26.24 -30.37 -1.46
CA ARG A 324 -26.14 -29.91 -2.86
C ARG A 324 -27.29 -28.98 -3.27
N GLU A 325 -28.53 -29.30 -2.86
CA GLU A 325 -29.71 -28.47 -3.14
C GLU A 325 -29.64 -27.12 -2.42
N LYS A 326 -29.15 -27.09 -1.17
CA LYS A 326 -28.93 -25.84 -0.42
C LYS A 326 -27.90 -24.93 -1.11
N LEU A 327 -26.84 -25.51 -1.67
CA LEU A 327 -25.80 -24.75 -2.38
C LEU A 327 -26.23 -24.28 -3.77
N SER A 328 -27.09 -25.05 -4.46
CA SER A 328 -27.51 -24.77 -5.84
C SER A 328 -28.75 -23.86 -5.95
N GLY A 329 -29.33 -23.38 -4.84
CA GLY A 329 -30.43 -22.41 -4.86
C GLY A 329 -31.82 -22.98 -5.21
N GLY A 330 -31.98 -24.30 -5.25
CA GLY A 330 -33.28 -24.97 -5.18
C GLY A 330 -33.78 -25.70 -6.43
N SER A 331 -34.22 -26.95 -6.21
CA SER A 331 -35.49 -27.54 -6.65
C SER A 331 -35.85 -28.55 -5.56
N LYS A 332 -37.11 -28.65 -5.14
CA LYS A 332 -37.53 -29.73 -4.23
C LYS A 332 -37.55 -31.01 -5.04
N THR A 333 -36.41 -31.69 -5.17
CA THR A 333 -36.38 -32.96 -5.86
C THR A 333 -37.22 -33.96 -5.08
N ASP A 334 -38.00 -34.77 -5.79
CA ASP A 334 -38.82 -35.79 -5.15
C ASP A 334 -37.90 -36.88 -4.55
N MET A 335 -37.59 -36.72 -3.26
CA MET A 335 -36.70 -37.61 -2.53
C MET A 335 -37.21 -39.06 -2.49
N LEU A 336 -38.50 -39.31 -2.69
CA LEU A 336 -39.04 -40.67 -2.74
C LEU A 336 -38.66 -41.36 -4.05
N THR A 337 -38.79 -40.66 -5.18
CA THR A 337 -38.38 -41.22 -6.49
C THR A 337 -36.88 -41.50 -6.58
N LEU A 338 -36.05 -40.65 -5.96
CA LEU A 338 -34.60 -40.85 -5.90
C LEU A 338 -34.23 -42.04 -5.00
N ARG A 339 -34.99 -42.27 -3.93
CA ARG A 339 -34.78 -43.42 -3.05
C ARG A 339 -34.99 -44.72 -3.81
N ASP A 340 -36.11 -44.83 -4.51
CA ASP A 340 -36.45 -46.02 -5.28
C ASP A 340 -35.42 -46.28 -6.39
N ALA A 341 -34.96 -45.21 -7.06
CA ALA A 341 -33.88 -45.30 -8.04
C ALA A 341 -32.54 -45.77 -7.43
N TYR A 342 -32.17 -45.29 -6.25
CA TYR A 342 -30.94 -45.69 -5.56
C TYR A 342 -30.99 -47.14 -5.03
N GLU A 343 -32.15 -47.56 -4.52
CA GLU A 343 -32.38 -48.94 -4.07
C GLU A 343 -32.36 -49.91 -5.26
N ALA A 344 -32.93 -49.52 -6.41
CA ALA A 344 -32.88 -50.31 -7.65
C ALA A 344 -31.48 -50.38 -8.30
N LEU A 345 -30.62 -49.39 -8.07
CA LEU A 345 -29.26 -49.36 -8.60
C LEU A 345 -28.41 -50.47 -7.95
N ARG A 346 -27.91 -51.40 -8.77
CA ARG A 346 -26.97 -52.45 -8.33
C ARG A 346 -25.54 -51.89 -8.23
N SER A 347 -24.77 -52.38 -7.24
CA SER A 347 -23.36 -52.00 -7.05
C SER A 347 -22.50 -52.33 -8.27
N SER A 348 -22.76 -53.45 -8.96
CA SER A 348 -22.08 -53.83 -10.20
C SER A 348 -22.31 -52.83 -11.34
N THR A 349 -23.53 -52.32 -11.50
CA THR A 349 -23.87 -51.31 -12.50
C THR A 349 -23.19 -49.98 -12.20
N ALA A 350 -23.18 -49.55 -10.93
CA ALA A 350 -22.50 -48.33 -10.51
C ALA A 350 -20.98 -48.39 -10.76
N GLN A 351 -20.34 -49.52 -10.48
CA GLN A 351 -18.93 -49.76 -10.78
C GLN A 351 -18.63 -49.72 -12.29
N GLN A 352 -19.53 -50.25 -13.12
CA GLN A 352 -19.38 -50.24 -14.57
C GLN A 352 -19.52 -48.82 -15.15
N VAL A 353 -20.45 -48.01 -14.63
CA VAL A 353 -20.61 -46.60 -14.99
C VAL A 353 -19.37 -45.80 -14.59
N LEU A 354 -18.81 -46.00 -13.40
CA LEU A 354 -17.56 -45.33 -13.01
C LEU A 354 -16.36 -45.76 -13.87
N ARG A 355 -16.26 -47.03 -14.26
CA ARG A 355 -15.21 -47.49 -15.19
C ARG A 355 -15.32 -46.80 -16.55
N PHE A 356 -16.54 -46.63 -17.06
CA PHE A 356 -16.78 -45.91 -18.30
C PHE A 356 -16.38 -44.43 -18.20
N HIS A 357 -16.73 -43.75 -17.11
CA HIS A 357 -16.28 -42.36 -16.86
C HIS A 357 -14.75 -42.24 -16.75
N ARG A 358 -14.07 -43.21 -16.12
CA ARG A 358 -12.60 -43.25 -16.08
C ARG A 358 -11.98 -43.40 -17.47
N MET A 359 -12.57 -44.23 -18.35
CA MET A 359 -12.11 -44.39 -19.72
C MET A 359 -12.25 -43.10 -20.54
N GLN A 360 -13.37 -42.37 -20.37
CA GLN A 360 -13.56 -41.09 -21.06
C GLN A 360 -12.57 -40.02 -20.58
N GLN A 361 -12.27 -39.95 -19.28
CA GLN A 361 -11.32 -38.97 -18.74
C GLN A 361 -9.88 -39.26 -19.17
N GLY A 362 -9.49 -40.53 -19.34
CA GLY A 362 -8.19 -40.92 -19.89
C GLY A 362 -8.00 -40.66 -21.39
N THR A 363 -9.05 -40.23 -22.11
CA THR A 363 -9.01 -39.96 -23.56
C THR A 363 -8.93 -38.47 -23.88
N THR A 364 -8.82 -37.59 -22.87
CA THR A 364 -8.56 -36.16 -23.08
C THR A 364 -7.06 -35.97 -23.34
N PRO A 365 -6.60 -35.67 -24.57
CA PRO A 365 -5.19 -35.39 -24.81
C PRO A 365 -4.87 -34.07 -24.13
N ALA A 366 -3.80 -34.04 -23.34
CA ALA A 366 -3.23 -32.79 -22.85
C ALA A 366 -2.84 -31.93 -24.07
N ALA A 367 -3.51 -30.79 -24.21
CA ALA A 367 -3.20 -29.73 -25.16
C ALA A 367 -2.92 -28.44 -24.40
#